data_AF-A0AA97D0P6-F1
#
_entry.id   AF-A0AA97D0P6-F1
#
_cell.length_a   1.000
_cell.length_b   1.000
_cell.length_c   1.000
_cell.angle_alpha   90.00
_cell.angle_beta   90.00
_cell.angle_gamma   90.00
#
_symmetry.space_group_name_H-M   'P 1'
#
loop_
_entity.id
_entity.type
_entity.pdbx_description
1 polymer ?
#
loop_
_entity_poly.entity_id
_entity_poly.type
_entity_poly.pdbx_seq_one_letter_code
_entity_poly.pdbx_strand_id
1 'polypeptide(L)'
;MSRLLNYKKTASSSLHEPEWITNATVLQRRLYLEAKKQFEAKKAEILAGKASDGKCRKIVASQVALAAGCDKSNISERKNPDLHKWIKDRTEELIALAQEKLRSRASRKKTAEEVRKENALIRHQIMEYRNHDYAKIAEALLSSTLTESHKNISAELAELRRENQTLQNQVAELRETNKQLIKSINISPQKHN
;
A
#
# COMPACT_ATOMS: atom_id res chain seq x y z
N MET A 1 -1.20 45.96 6.16
CA MET A 1 -2.66 46.11 6.38
C MET A 1 -3.31 44.74 6.28
N SER A 2 -3.63 44.15 7.43
CA SER A 2 -4.15 42.80 7.59
C SER A 2 -5.63 42.73 7.17
N ARG A 3 -5.95 41.96 6.13
CA ARG A 3 -7.34 41.57 5.80
C ARG A 3 -7.53 40.09 6.10
N LEU A 4 -7.52 39.76 7.39
CA LEU A 4 -8.17 38.54 7.85
C LEU A 4 -9.67 38.84 7.82
N LEU A 5 -10.33 38.36 6.76
CA LEU A 5 -11.77 38.32 6.65
C LEU A 5 -12.33 37.67 7.91
N ASN A 6 -13.22 38.39 8.58
CA ASN A 6 -14.01 37.92 9.71
C ASN A 6 -14.74 36.63 9.33
N TYR A 7 -14.10 35.50 9.59
CA TYR A 7 -14.75 34.21 9.52
C TYR A 7 -15.73 34.18 10.69
N LYS A 8 -16.99 34.60 10.46
CA LYS A 8 -18.09 34.28 11.36
C LYS A 8 -18.16 32.76 11.37
N LYS A 9 -17.56 32.14 12.38
CA LYS A 9 -17.81 30.75 12.75
C LYS A 9 -19.33 30.63 12.85
N THR A 10 -19.97 30.07 11.83
CA THR A 10 -21.36 29.64 11.92
C THR A 10 -21.36 28.66 13.07
N ALA A 11 -21.91 29.10 14.20
CA ALA A 11 -22.14 28.24 15.34
C ALA A 11 -22.86 27.01 14.78
N SER A 12 -22.17 25.87 14.85
CA SER A 12 -22.68 24.56 14.55
C SER A 12 -24.05 24.45 15.19
N SER A 13 -25.09 24.40 14.34
CA SER A 13 -26.50 24.39 14.67
C SER A 13 -26.74 23.51 15.90
N SER A 14 -26.95 24.18 17.03
CA SER A 14 -27.35 23.59 18.29
C SER A 14 -28.63 22.79 18.08
N LEU A 15 -28.73 21.69 18.81
CA LEU A 15 -29.88 20.81 19.07
C LEU A 15 -31.20 21.58 19.28
N HIS A 16 -31.77 22.20 18.24
CA HIS A 16 -33.01 22.94 18.36
C HIS A 16 -34.15 21.93 18.36
N GLU A 17 -34.66 21.64 19.54
CA GLU A 17 -35.98 21.04 19.66
C GLU A 17 -36.98 22.02 19.01
N PRO A 18 -37.83 21.54 18.08
CA PRO A 18 -38.84 22.40 17.48
C PRO A 18 -39.71 23.09 18.52
N GLU A 19 -40.00 24.37 18.31
CA GLU A 19 -40.76 25.20 19.26
C GLU A 19 -42.13 24.58 19.61
N TRP A 20 -42.75 23.90 18.66
CA TRP A 20 -44.04 23.21 18.83
C TRP A 20 -44.00 22.06 19.86
N ILE A 21 -42.83 21.54 20.23
CA ILE A 21 -42.68 20.45 21.20
C ILE A 21 -42.91 20.92 22.63
N THR A 22 -42.58 22.19 22.92
CA THR A 22 -42.78 22.78 24.25
C THR A 22 -44.25 22.72 24.67
N ASN A 23 -45.16 22.93 23.72
CA ASN A 23 -46.61 22.86 23.91
C ASN A 23 -47.25 21.53 23.47
N ALA A 24 -46.43 20.54 23.08
CA ALA A 24 -46.92 19.28 22.54
C ALA A 24 -47.45 18.33 23.63
N THR A 25 -48.44 17.53 23.25
CA THR A 25 -48.96 16.42 24.06
C THR A 25 -47.89 15.34 24.31
N VAL A 26 -48.05 14.57 25.38
CA VAL A 26 -47.13 13.47 25.75
C VAL A 26 -46.93 12.49 24.59
N LEU A 27 -47.99 12.20 23.82
CA LEU A 27 -47.92 11.33 22.65
C LEU A 27 -47.12 11.95 21.51
N GLN A 28 -47.34 13.23 21.19
CA GLN A 28 -46.58 13.95 20.15
C GLN A 28 -45.08 14.01 20.51
N ARG A 29 -44.74 14.26 21.78
CA ARG A 29 -43.35 14.24 22.25
C ARG A 29 -42.71 12.86 22.08
N ARG A 30 -43.42 11.79 22.43
CA ARG A 30 -42.95 10.41 22.22
C ARG A 30 -42.69 10.10 20.74
N LEU A 31 -43.64 10.47 19.87
CA LEU A 31 -43.51 10.30 18.43
C LEU A 31 -42.33 11.08 17.84
N TYR A 32 -42.12 12.30 18.31
CA TYR A 32 -40.97 13.11 17.92
C TYR A 32 -39.64 12.45 18.32
N LEU A 33 -39.51 11.96 19.55
CA LEU A 33 -38.28 11.32 20.02
C LEU A 33 -37.91 10.10 19.18
N GLU A 34 -38.90 9.26 18.86
CA GLU A 34 -38.68 8.10 17.99
C GLU A 34 -38.35 8.51 16.54
N ALA A 35 -38.99 9.57 16.02
CA ALA A 35 -38.65 10.11 14.71
C ALA A 35 -37.22 10.69 14.67
N LYS A 36 -36.80 11.38 15.73
CA LYS A 36 -35.43 11.92 15.91
C LYS A 36 -34.40 10.80 15.97
N LYS A 37 -34.69 9.73 16.72
CA LYS A 37 -33.84 8.55 16.80
C LYS A 37 -33.64 7.90 15.43
N GLN A 38 -34.73 7.74 14.66
CA GLN A 38 -34.63 7.22 13.30
C GLN A 38 -33.83 8.14 12.37
N PHE A 39 -34.04 9.45 12.45
CA PHE A 39 -33.27 10.41 11.66
C PHE A 39 -31.76 10.28 11.92
N GLU A 40 -31.33 10.29 13.18
CA GLU A 40 -29.91 10.18 13.54
C GLU A 40 -29.30 8.84 13.11
N ALA A 41 -30.04 7.73 13.29
CA ALA A 41 -29.60 6.42 12.83
C ALA A 41 -29.39 6.40 11.30
N LYS A 42 -30.34 6.94 10.53
CA LYS A 42 -30.24 7.02 9.07
C LYS A 42 -29.15 7.98 8.61
N LYS A 43 -28.98 9.12 9.30
CA LYS A 43 -27.87 10.05 9.06
C LYS A 43 -26.52 9.36 9.25
N ALA A 44 -26.36 8.59 10.32
CA ALA A 44 -25.16 7.81 10.58
C ALA A 44 -24.91 6.73 9.51
N GLU A 45 -25.95 6.00 9.09
CA GLU A 45 -25.85 5.01 8.00
C GLU A 45 -25.40 5.62 6.66
N ILE A 46 -25.90 6.81 6.32
CA ILE A 46 -25.52 7.53 5.09
C ILE A 46 -24.07 8.02 5.19
N LEU A 47 -23.66 8.58 6.34
CA LEU A 47 -22.28 9.00 6.56
C LEU A 47 -21.30 7.83 6.50
N ALA A 48 -21.69 6.66 6.99
CA ALA A 48 -20.93 5.42 6.90
C ALA A 48 -20.92 4.79 5.49
N GLY A 49 -21.69 5.32 4.54
CA GLY A 49 -21.73 4.85 3.16
C GLY A 49 -22.52 3.56 2.93
N LYS A 50 -23.35 3.13 3.90
CA LYS A 50 -24.13 1.88 3.84
C LYS A 50 -25.55 2.07 3.26
N ALA A 51 -25.98 3.31 3.01
CA ALA A 51 -27.34 3.63 2.56
C ALA A 51 -27.57 3.41 1.04
N SER A 52 -27.80 2.16 0.64
CA SER A 52 -27.98 1.77 -0.76
C SER A 52 -29.37 2.10 -1.35
N ASP A 53 -30.44 2.01 -0.56
CA ASP A 53 -31.83 2.10 -1.06
C ASP A 53 -32.53 3.43 -0.70
N GLY A 54 -33.48 3.86 -1.54
CA GLY A 54 -34.29 5.08 -1.36
C GLY A 54 -35.14 5.05 -0.10
N LYS A 55 -35.54 3.86 0.38
CA LYS A 55 -36.25 3.69 1.66
C LYS A 55 -35.35 3.94 2.88
N CYS A 56 -34.06 3.64 2.78
CA CYS A 56 -33.09 3.89 3.86
C CYS A 56 -32.77 5.39 4.04
N ARG A 57 -33.23 6.25 3.13
CA ARG A 57 -33.01 7.70 3.14
C ARG A 57 -34.22 8.49 3.63
N LYS A 58 -35.29 7.81 4.05
CA LYS A 58 -36.54 8.44 4.52
C LYS A 58 -36.89 7.98 5.91
N ILE A 59 -37.45 8.89 6.71
CA ILE A 59 -38.05 8.53 7.99
C ILE A 59 -39.38 7.82 7.69
N VAL A 60 -39.55 6.60 8.20
CA VAL A 60 -40.70 5.77 7.87
C VAL A 60 -41.76 5.92 8.95
N ALA A 61 -42.84 6.66 8.66
CA ALA A 61 -43.89 6.95 9.63
C ALA A 61 -44.51 5.69 10.29
N SER A 62 -44.63 4.57 9.57
CA SER A 62 -45.12 3.32 10.18
C SER A 62 -44.17 2.76 11.24
N GLN A 63 -42.86 2.88 11.03
CA GLN A 63 -41.86 2.41 11.99
C GLN A 63 -41.81 3.32 13.22
N VAL A 64 -41.93 4.64 13.02
CA VAL A 64 -42.01 5.60 14.12
C VAL A 64 -43.26 5.35 14.97
N ALA A 65 -44.41 5.13 14.34
CA ALA A 65 -45.66 4.87 15.04
C ALA A 65 -45.61 3.56 15.84
N LEU A 66 -45.05 2.50 15.24
CA LEU A 66 -44.85 1.21 15.90
C LEU A 66 -43.92 1.33 17.11
N ALA A 67 -42.80 2.05 16.98
CA ALA A 67 -41.86 2.27 18.08
C ALA A 67 -42.47 3.08 19.24
N ALA A 68 -43.39 4.00 18.93
CA ALA A 68 -44.13 4.79 19.91
C ALA A 68 -45.36 4.08 20.50
N GLY A 69 -45.70 2.88 20.01
CA GLY A 69 -46.85 2.09 20.44
C GLY A 69 -48.21 2.66 20.02
N CYS A 70 -48.29 3.30 18.84
CA CYS A 70 -49.52 3.93 18.36
C CYS A 70 -49.75 3.72 16.86
N ASP A 71 -50.97 4.03 16.39
CA ASP A 71 -51.30 3.93 14.97
C ASP A 71 -50.61 4.98 14.11
N LYS A 72 -50.23 4.58 12.89
CA LYS A 72 -49.64 5.46 11.86
C LYS A 72 -50.49 6.72 11.59
N SER A 73 -51.81 6.61 11.74
CA SER A 73 -52.75 7.73 11.59
C SER A 73 -52.43 8.91 12.50
N ASN A 74 -51.78 8.68 13.64
CA ASN A 74 -51.33 9.74 14.56
C ASN A 74 -50.14 10.55 14.02
N ILE A 75 -49.46 10.12 12.96
CA ILE A 75 -48.39 10.90 12.29
C ILE A 75 -48.91 11.55 10.99
N SER A 76 -50.21 11.40 10.70
CA SER A 76 -50.81 12.04 9.53
C SER A 76 -50.83 13.57 9.69
N GLU A 77 -50.75 14.26 8.55
CA GLU A 77 -50.84 15.72 8.45
C GLU A 77 -52.10 16.27 9.15
N ARG A 78 -53.22 15.55 9.06
CA ARG A 78 -54.49 15.94 9.68
C ARG A 78 -54.46 15.91 11.21
N LYS A 79 -53.75 14.96 11.82
CA LYS A 79 -53.73 14.78 13.29
C LYS A 79 -52.58 15.53 13.95
N ASN A 80 -51.41 15.56 13.31
CA ASN A 80 -50.19 16.17 13.84
C ASN A 80 -49.42 16.87 12.69
N PRO A 81 -49.89 18.04 12.22
CA PRO A 81 -49.31 18.72 11.08
C PRO A 81 -47.84 19.12 11.30
N ASP A 82 -47.49 19.57 12.50
CA ASP A 82 -46.13 20.01 12.84
C ASP A 82 -45.11 18.87 12.81
N LEU A 83 -45.46 17.72 13.41
CA LEU A 83 -44.63 16.51 13.36
C LEU A 83 -44.52 15.99 11.93
N HIS A 84 -45.61 16.00 11.18
CA HIS A 84 -45.61 15.56 9.78
C HIS A 84 -44.68 16.41 8.92
N LYS A 85 -44.75 17.74 9.06
CA LYS A 85 -43.86 18.68 8.39
C LYS A 85 -42.40 18.46 8.80
N TRP A 86 -42.13 18.31 10.09
CA TRP A 86 -40.78 18.03 10.59
C TRP A 86 -40.18 16.74 9.99
N ILE A 87 -40.97 15.66 9.92
CA ILE A 87 -40.55 14.39 9.32
C ILE A 87 -40.24 14.57 7.83
N LYS A 88 -41.04 15.37 7.12
CA LYS A 88 -40.83 15.67 5.70
C LYS A 88 -39.54 16.45 5.48
N ASP A 89 -39.34 17.55 6.21
CA ASP A 89 -38.15 18.41 6.10
C ASP A 89 -36.86 17.60 6.39
N ARG A 90 -36.87 16.77 7.44
CA ARG A 90 -35.73 15.91 7.80
C ARG A 90 -35.50 14.77 6.82
N THR A 91 -36.55 14.27 6.19
CA THR A 91 -36.42 13.30 5.10
C THR A 91 -35.76 13.93 3.89
N GLU A 92 -36.11 15.16 3.53
CA GLU A 92 -35.47 15.91 2.44
C GLU A 92 -33.98 16.17 2.74
N GLU A 93 -33.64 16.52 3.98
CA GLU A 93 -32.24 16.67 4.43
C GLU A 93 -31.43 15.37 4.25
N LEU A 94 -31.99 14.21 4.65
CA LEU A 94 -31.32 12.91 4.46
C LEU A 94 -31.10 12.58 2.98
N ILE A 95 -32.07 12.92 2.12
CA ILE A 95 -31.96 12.73 0.66
C ILE A 95 -30.84 13.62 0.10
N ALA A 96 -30.80 14.90 0.48
CA ALA A 96 -29.76 15.83 0.02
C ALA A 96 -28.36 15.37 0.44
N LEU A 97 -28.19 14.96 1.70
CA LEU A 97 -26.92 14.46 2.23
C LEU A 97 -26.46 13.19 1.47
N ALA A 98 -27.38 12.28 1.18
CA ALA A 98 -27.06 11.08 0.39
C ALA A 98 -26.62 11.43 -1.05
N GLN A 99 -27.28 12.40 -1.70
CA GLN A 99 -26.92 12.85 -3.04
C GLN A 99 -25.55 13.53 -3.07
N GLU A 100 -25.25 14.38 -2.09
CA GLU A 100 -23.94 15.03 -1.97
C GLU A 100 -22.81 14.00 -1.81
N LYS A 101 -23.02 13.00 -0.94
CA LYS A 101 -22.06 11.90 -0.77
C LYS A 101 -21.84 11.11 -2.06
N LEU A 102 -22.89 10.81 -2.81
CA LEU A 102 -22.77 10.13 -4.11
C LEU A 102 -21.95 10.95 -5.11
N ARG A 103 -22.20 12.26 -5.22
CA ARG A 103 -21.41 13.17 -6.08
C ARG A 103 -19.95 13.21 -5.67
N SER A 104 -19.66 13.33 -4.37
CA SER A 104 -18.30 13.35 -3.85
C SER A 104 -17.53 12.03 -4.07
N ARG A 105 -18.25 10.89 -4.11
CA ARG A 105 -17.66 9.58 -4.41
C ARG A 105 -17.37 9.43 -5.90
N ALA A 106 -18.24 9.96 -6.76
CA ALA A 106 -18.02 9.97 -8.21
C ALA A 106 -16.80 10.83 -8.58
N SER A 107 -16.65 12.01 -7.97
CA SER A 107 -15.48 12.88 -8.22
C SER A 107 -14.15 12.33 -7.69
N ARG A 108 -14.19 11.43 -6.70
CA ARG A 108 -12.99 10.77 -6.16
C ARG A 108 -12.54 9.54 -6.93
N LYS A 109 -13.37 8.99 -7.82
CA LYS A 109 -12.93 7.84 -8.64
C LYS A 109 -11.95 8.36 -9.67
N LYS A 110 -10.71 7.87 -9.62
CA LYS A 110 -9.72 8.12 -10.67
C LYS A 110 -10.33 7.78 -12.03
N THR A 111 -10.10 8.63 -13.00
CA THR A 111 -10.59 8.38 -14.36
C THR A 111 -9.89 7.13 -14.93
N ALA A 112 -10.54 6.43 -15.87
CA ALA A 112 -9.92 5.27 -16.51
C ALA A 112 -8.56 5.63 -17.15
N GLU A 113 -8.42 6.86 -17.63
CA GLU A 113 -7.20 7.36 -18.23
C GLU A 113 -6.09 7.62 -17.20
N GLU A 114 -6.42 8.18 -16.04
CA GLU A 114 -5.47 8.30 -14.92
C GLU A 114 -4.96 6.92 -14.48
N VAL A 115 -5.86 5.93 -14.37
CA VAL A 115 -5.48 4.56 -14.02
C VAL A 115 -4.58 3.93 -15.09
N ARG A 116 -4.83 4.19 -16.38
CA ARG A 116 -3.94 3.73 -17.46
C ARG A 116 -2.55 4.34 -17.38
N LYS A 117 -2.45 5.66 -17.14
CA LYS A 117 -1.17 6.36 -16.99
C LYS A 117 -0.39 5.85 -15.78
N GLU A 118 -1.04 5.68 -14.64
CA GLU A 118 -0.42 5.12 -13.43
C GLU A 118 0.06 3.69 -13.67
N ASN A 119 -0.74 2.85 -14.34
CA ASN A 119 -0.33 1.50 -14.72
C ASN A 119 0.87 1.50 -15.68
N ALA A 120 0.94 2.44 -16.62
CA ALA A 120 2.08 2.56 -17.53
C ALA A 120 3.36 2.93 -16.75
N LEU A 121 3.28 3.87 -15.81
CA LEU A 121 4.38 4.25 -14.93
C LEU A 121 4.85 3.08 -14.06
N ILE A 122 3.92 2.36 -13.43
CA ILE A 122 4.25 1.19 -12.60
C ILE A 122 4.93 0.11 -13.44
N ARG A 123 4.44 -0.16 -14.67
CA ARG A 123 5.08 -1.12 -15.58
C ARG A 123 6.49 -0.70 -15.96
N HIS A 124 6.71 0.59 -16.22
CA HIS A 124 8.04 1.12 -16.50
C HIS A 124 8.99 0.93 -15.31
N GLN A 125 8.55 1.29 -14.11
CA GLN A 125 9.34 1.12 -12.89
C GLN A 125 9.69 -0.36 -12.65
N ILE A 126 8.74 -1.28 -12.82
CA ILE A 126 9.00 -2.72 -12.71
C ILE A 126 10.07 -3.18 -13.71
N MET A 127 10.04 -2.65 -14.93
CA MET A 127 11.05 -2.97 -15.94
C MET A 127 12.44 -2.46 -15.54
N GLU A 128 12.53 -1.23 -15.04
CA GLU A 128 13.79 -0.64 -14.56
C GLU A 128 14.39 -1.44 -13.40
N TYR A 129 13.56 -1.79 -12.40
CA TYR A 129 14.02 -2.61 -11.27
C TYR A 129 14.50 -3.99 -11.73
N ARG A 130 13.79 -4.65 -12.65
CA ARG A 130 14.22 -5.94 -13.21
C ARG A 130 15.54 -5.85 -13.95
N ASN A 131 15.73 -4.82 -14.78
CA ASN A 131 16.98 -4.61 -15.51
C ASN A 131 18.16 -4.40 -14.54
N HIS A 132 17.95 -3.65 -13.46
CA HIS A 132 18.95 -3.46 -12.41
C HIS A 132 19.32 -4.77 -11.71
N ASP A 133 18.33 -5.60 -11.37
CA ASP A 133 18.56 -6.90 -10.74
C ASP A 133 19.29 -7.85 -11.69
N TYR A 134 18.95 -7.87 -12.98
CA TYR A 134 19.68 -8.65 -13.97
C TYR A 134 21.14 -8.21 -14.10
N ALA A 135 21.40 -6.90 -14.11
CA ALA A 135 22.77 -6.38 -14.16
C ALA A 135 23.59 -6.83 -12.93
N LYS A 136 23.01 -6.73 -11.73
CA LYS A 136 23.65 -7.21 -10.49
C LYS A 136 23.94 -8.71 -10.50
N ILE A 137 22.99 -9.52 -10.96
CA ILE A 137 23.18 -10.97 -11.06
C ILE A 137 24.30 -11.29 -12.05
N ALA A 138 24.31 -10.63 -13.21
CA ALA A 138 25.36 -10.80 -14.20
C ALA A 138 26.74 -10.40 -13.67
N GLU A 139 26.84 -9.27 -12.96
CA GLU A 139 28.07 -8.81 -12.32
C GLU A 139 28.58 -9.81 -11.27
N ALA A 140 27.70 -10.34 -10.42
CA ALA A 140 28.05 -11.33 -9.42
C ALA A 140 28.56 -12.64 -10.06
N LEU A 141 27.90 -13.10 -11.13
CA LEU A 141 28.31 -14.29 -11.87
C LEU A 141 29.68 -14.09 -12.53
N LEU A 142 29.89 -12.96 -13.21
CA LEU A 142 31.17 -12.63 -13.83
C LEU A 142 32.30 -12.49 -12.80
N SER A 143 32.02 -11.89 -11.65
CA SER A 143 32.99 -11.78 -10.56
C SER A 143 33.36 -13.15 -9.99
N SER A 144 32.38 -14.04 -9.83
CA SER A 144 32.62 -15.40 -9.36
C SER A 144 33.45 -16.22 -10.36
N THR A 145 33.18 -16.11 -11.66
CA THR A 145 33.94 -16.86 -12.67
C THR A 145 35.35 -16.32 -12.83
N LEU A 146 35.53 -15.00 -12.76
CA LEU A 146 36.85 -14.37 -12.83
C LEU A 146 37.72 -14.69 -11.61
N THR A 147 37.13 -14.71 -10.41
CA THR A 147 37.88 -15.08 -9.20
C THR A 147 38.29 -16.56 -9.22
N GLU A 148 37.43 -17.44 -9.71
CA GLU A 148 37.73 -18.87 -9.82
C GLU A 148 38.81 -19.12 -10.90
N SER A 149 38.71 -18.49 -12.07
CA SER A 149 39.73 -18.62 -13.11
C SER A 149 41.10 -18.10 -12.64
N HIS A 150 41.13 -16.98 -11.92
CA HIS A 150 42.36 -16.44 -11.34
C HIS A 150 42.98 -17.41 -10.33
N LYS A 151 42.19 -18.07 -9.48
CA LYS A 151 42.69 -19.10 -8.56
C LYS A 151 43.30 -20.28 -9.30
N ASN A 152 42.62 -20.78 -10.33
CA ASN A 152 43.11 -21.92 -11.12
C ASN A 152 44.43 -21.59 -11.82
N ILE A 153 44.52 -20.44 -12.48
CA ILE A 153 45.75 -19.97 -13.13
C ILE A 153 46.86 -19.79 -12.09
N SER A 154 46.56 -19.21 -10.93
CA SER A 154 47.55 -19.05 -9.86
C SER A 154 48.07 -20.39 -9.31
N ALA A 155 47.21 -21.39 -9.21
CA ALA A 155 47.59 -22.74 -8.77
C ALA A 155 48.47 -23.43 -9.81
N GLU A 156 48.09 -23.37 -11.09
CA GLU A 156 48.88 -23.90 -12.21
C GLU A 156 50.26 -23.23 -12.30
N LEU A 157 50.31 -21.91 -12.14
CA LEU A 157 51.56 -21.15 -12.14
C LEU A 157 52.47 -21.56 -10.97
N ALA A 158 51.90 -21.80 -9.78
CA ALA A 158 52.65 -22.30 -8.64
C ALA A 158 53.21 -23.72 -8.87
N GLU A 159 52.44 -24.58 -9.54
CA GLU A 159 52.86 -25.93 -9.92
C GLU A 159 54.03 -25.90 -10.90
N LEU A 160 53.88 -25.15 -12.00
CA LEU A 160 54.92 -24.99 -13.02
C LEU A 160 56.21 -24.38 -12.46
N ARG A 161 56.10 -23.44 -11.51
CA ARG A 161 57.28 -22.89 -10.82
C ARG A 161 58.01 -23.98 -10.01
N ARG A 162 57.28 -24.87 -9.34
CA ARG A 162 57.86 -25.96 -8.56
C ARG A 162 58.53 -27.01 -9.44
N GLU A 163 57.89 -27.36 -10.54
CA GLU A 163 58.45 -28.27 -11.54
C GLU A 163 59.71 -27.69 -12.17
N ASN A 164 59.70 -26.41 -12.58
CA ASN A 164 60.87 -25.74 -13.14
C ASN A 164 62.02 -25.71 -12.13
N GLN A 165 61.76 -25.41 -10.85
CA GLN A 165 62.77 -25.50 -9.81
C GLN A 165 63.34 -26.92 -9.65
N THR A 166 62.49 -27.94 -9.73
CA THR A 166 62.90 -29.34 -9.63
C THR A 166 63.80 -29.73 -10.80
N LEU A 167 63.43 -29.35 -12.02
CA LEU A 167 64.25 -29.56 -13.23
C LEU A 167 65.58 -28.81 -13.15
N GLN A 168 65.60 -27.57 -12.65
CA GLN A 168 66.84 -26.82 -12.43
C GLN A 168 67.77 -27.53 -11.43
N ASN A 169 67.22 -28.07 -10.34
CA ASN A 169 68.00 -28.84 -9.37
C ASN A 169 68.57 -30.12 -10.00
N GLN A 170 67.76 -30.87 -10.76
CA GLN A 170 68.22 -32.07 -11.48
C GLN A 170 69.34 -31.74 -12.50
N VAL A 171 69.21 -30.64 -13.24
CA VAL A 171 70.24 -30.18 -14.17
C VAL A 171 71.53 -29.82 -13.42
N ALA A 172 71.43 -29.19 -12.24
CA ALA A 172 72.60 -28.87 -11.42
C ALA A 172 73.30 -30.14 -10.91
N GLU A 173 72.54 -31.12 -10.43
CA GLU A 173 73.05 -32.42 -9.98
C GLU A 173 73.77 -33.15 -11.12
N LEU A 174 73.14 -33.28 -12.29
CA LEU A 174 73.74 -33.94 -13.46
C LEU A 174 75.02 -33.24 -13.95
N ARG A 175 75.07 -31.91 -13.84
CA ARG A 175 76.29 -31.15 -14.16
C ARG A 175 77.42 -31.46 -13.18
N GLU A 176 77.11 -31.57 -11.89
CA GLU A 176 78.12 -31.90 -10.87
C GLU A 176 78.59 -33.35 -10.98
N THR A 177 77.69 -34.32 -11.23
CA THR A 177 78.08 -35.72 -11.46
C THR A 177 78.96 -35.85 -12.70
N ASN A 178 78.63 -35.16 -13.80
CA ASN A 178 79.47 -35.15 -15.00
C ASN A 178 80.86 -34.57 -14.72
N LYS A 179 80.94 -33.49 -13.93
CA LYS A 179 82.21 -32.90 -13.53
C LYS A 179 83.06 -33.88 -12.69
N GLN A 180 82.44 -34.63 -11.79
CA GLN A 180 83.11 -35.66 -11.00
C GLN A 180 83.59 -36.83 -11.87
N LEU A 181 82.77 -37.31 -12.80
CA LEU A 181 83.14 -38.36 -13.74
C LEU A 181 84.33 -37.95 -14.62
N ILE A 182 84.31 -36.75 -15.19
CA ILE A 182 85.44 -36.21 -15.97
C ILE A 182 86.72 -36.16 -15.14
N LYS A 183 86.65 -35.72 -13.88
CA LYS A 183 87.80 -35.75 -12.97
C LYS A 183 88.31 -37.18 -12.75
N SER A 184 87.43 -38.15 -12.49
CA SER A 184 87.84 -39.54 -12.28
C SER A 184 88.51 -40.16 -13.51
N ILE A 185 88.03 -39.84 -14.72
CA ILE A 185 88.64 -40.29 -15.98
C ILE A 185 90.04 -39.68 -16.15
N ASN A 186 90.19 -38.39 -15.85
CA ASN A 186 91.48 -37.70 -15.96
C ASN A 186 92.48 -38.09 -14.85
N ILE A 187 92.02 -38.62 -13.72
CA ILE A 187 92.88 -39.03 -12.59
C ILE A 187 93.31 -40.49 -12.71
N SER A 188 92.58 -41.37 -13.41
CA SER A 188 93.04 -42.73 -13.74
C SER A 188 94.19 -42.66 -14.75
N PRO A 189 95.47 -42.79 -14.31
CA PRO A 189 96.56 -42.87 -15.26
C PRO A 189 96.48 -44.25 -15.91
N GLN A 190 96.77 -44.31 -17.20
CA GLN A 190 97.17 -45.54 -17.86
C GLN A 190 98.22 -46.25 -17.00
N LYS A 191 97.81 -47.30 -16.29
CA LYS A 191 98.72 -48.28 -15.70
C LYS A 191 98.54 -49.57 -16.48
N HIS A 192 99.54 -49.81 -17.32
CA HIS A 192 99.97 -51.10 -17.88
C HIS A 192 98.99 -51.75 -18.87
N ASN A 193 99.44 -52.46 -19.90
CA ASN A 193 100.72 -52.71 -20.54
C ASN A 193 100.36 -53.34 -21.88
#